data_AF-A0A968XL52-F1
#
_entry.id   AF-A0A968XL52-F1
#
_cell.length_a   1.000
_cell.length_b   1.000
_cell.length_c   1.000
_cell.angle_alpha   90.00
_cell.angle_beta   90.00
_cell.angle_gamma   90.00
#
_symmetry.space_group_name_H-M   'P 1'
#
loop_
_entity.id
_entity.type
_entity.pdbx_description
1 polymer ?
#
loop_
_entity_poly.entity_id
_entity_poly.type
_entity_poly.pdbx_seq_one_letter_code
_entity_poly.pdbx_strand_id
1 'polypeptide(L)'
;MSAQNGQTFPANTSLNDIPAVVPNGGVHNNETLIYVNGIRTNVAGQANSLQAIADNTGSRVVGIHNATEGTGVDLLQSFGDKLDIGNNPAVDTLADTVYNELRAGREVHLMAHSQGAIITSRALEDVKKSSDARRWNVPPKMPKD
;
A
#
# COMPACT_ATOMS: atom_id res chain seq x y z
N MET A 1 0.64 -7.99 2.31
CA MET A 1 0.31 -7.63 0.90
C MET A 1 -0.28 -8.84 0.19
N SER A 2 -1.15 -8.63 -0.80
CA SER A 2 -1.83 -9.71 -1.53
C SER A 2 -1.32 -9.81 -2.96
N ALA A 3 -0.73 -10.94 -3.32
CA ALA A 3 -0.36 -11.24 -4.70
C ALA A 3 -1.58 -11.67 -5.53
N GLN A 4 -1.35 -11.88 -6.85
CA GLN A 4 -2.33 -12.27 -7.88
C GLN A 4 -3.27 -13.44 -7.51
N ASN A 5 -2.92 -14.25 -6.49
CA ASN A 5 -3.70 -15.40 -6.01
C ASN A 5 -4.15 -15.29 -4.53
N GLY A 6 -4.15 -14.09 -3.93
CA GLY A 6 -4.51 -13.90 -2.52
C GLY A 6 -3.46 -14.37 -1.51
N GLN A 7 -2.26 -14.76 -1.98
CA GLN A 7 -1.13 -15.09 -1.12
C GLN A 7 -0.67 -13.86 -0.33
N THR A 8 -0.43 -14.05 0.97
CA THR A 8 0.06 -13.02 1.87
C THR A 8 1.58 -13.10 2.04
N PHE A 9 2.24 -11.95 1.98
CA PHE A 9 3.69 -11.83 2.19
C PHE A 9 3.98 -10.98 3.44
N PRO A 10 5.07 -11.29 4.18
CA PRO A 10 5.57 -10.43 5.24
C PRO A 10 5.79 -8.99 4.75
N ALA A 11 5.56 -8.01 5.62
CA ALA A 11 5.66 -6.60 5.23
C ALA A 11 7.11 -6.12 4.94
N ASN A 12 8.12 -6.92 5.30
CA ASN A 12 9.52 -6.68 4.96
C ASN A 12 9.98 -7.39 3.68
N THR A 13 9.10 -8.11 3.00
CA THR A 13 9.38 -8.63 1.66
C THR A 13 9.51 -7.46 0.69
N SER A 14 10.61 -7.41 -0.07
CA SER A 14 10.83 -6.41 -1.11
C SER A 14 9.70 -6.45 -2.13
N LEU A 15 9.22 -5.29 -2.57
CA LEU A 15 8.15 -5.20 -3.57
C LEU A 15 8.46 -6.01 -4.85
N ASN A 16 9.73 -6.05 -5.25
CA ASN A 16 10.16 -6.77 -6.44
C ASN A 16 10.04 -8.31 -6.31
N ASP A 17 10.05 -8.80 -5.08
CA ASP A 17 9.97 -10.23 -4.75
C ASP A 17 8.53 -10.71 -4.55
N ILE A 18 7.56 -9.79 -4.61
CA ILE A 18 6.15 -10.12 -4.50
C ILE A 18 5.62 -10.48 -5.89
N PRO A 19 4.92 -11.62 -6.04
CA PRO A 19 4.27 -11.94 -7.30
C PRO A 19 3.25 -10.84 -7.65
N ALA A 20 3.56 -10.15 -8.74
CA ALA A 20 2.79 -9.01 -9.22
C ALA A 20 1.92 -9.44 -10.41
N VAL A 21 0.81 -8.74 -10.60
CA VAL A 21 0.10 -8.76 -11.87
C VAL A 21 0.95 -8.04 -12.90
N VAL A 22 1.10 -8.64 -14.08
CA VAL A 22 1.86 -8.08 -15.19
C VAL A 22 0.93 -7.77 -16.36
N PRO A 23 1.30 -6.80 -17.23
CA PRO A 23 0.49 -6.49 -18.39
C PRO A 23 0.43 -7.70 -19.34
N ASN A 24 -0.71 -7.92 -20.00
CA ASN A 24 -0.90 -9.00 -20.98
C ASN A 24 0.09 -8.90 -22.16
N GLY A 25 0.53 -7.68 -22.48
CA GLY A 25 1.55 -7.39 -23.50
C GLY A 25 3.00 -7.41 -22.99
N GLY A 26 3.25 -7.91 -21.78
CA GLY A 26 4.55 -7.86 -21.12
C GLY A 26 4.80 -6.55 -20.38
N VAL A 27 5.79 -6.54 -19.50
CA VAL A 27 6.20 -5.36 -18.74
C VAL A 27 6.97 -4.39 -19.63
N HIS A 28 6.58 -3.11 -19.63
CA HIS A 28 7.13 -2.06 -20.49
C HIS A 28 7.98 -1.03 -19.74
N ASN A 29 7.97 -1.06 -18.41
CA ASN A 29 8.80 -0.21 -17.55
C ASN A 29 9.34 -0.99 -16.34
N ASN A 30 10.29 -0.41 -15.60
CA ASN A 30 10.87 -1.04 -14.40
C ASN A 30 10.13 -0.65 -13.11
N GLU A 31 8.88 -0.16 -13.21
CA GLU A 31 8.11 0.31 -12.06
C GLU A 31 7.26 -0.80 -11.45
N THR A 32 7.09 -0.74 -10.12
CA THR A 32 6.11 -1.55 -9.40
C THR A 32 5.11 -0.62 -8.72
N LEU A 33 3.84 -0.71 -9.13
CA LEU A 33 2.71 0.01 -8.55
C LEU A 33 2.09 -0.80 -7.42
N ILE A 34 1.85 -0.16 -6.27
CA ILE A 34 1.00 -0.70 -5.22
C ILE A 34 -0.41 -0.14 -5.42
N TYR A 35 -1.40 -1.02 -5.53
CA TYR A 35 -2.81 -0.65 -5.62
C TYR A 35 -3.58 -1.02 -4.35
N VAL A 36 -4.29 -0.07 -3.76
CA VAL A 36 -5.22 -0.28 -2.63
C VAL A 36 -6.66 -0.16 -3.09
N ASN A 37 -7.43 -1.24 -2.98
CA ASN A 37 -8.83 -1.25 -3.41
C ASN A 37 -9.77 -0.55 -2.42
N GLY A 38 -10.95 -0.19 -2.91
CA GLY A 38 -12.06 0.31 -2.11
C GLY A 38 -12.80 -0.78 -1.34
N ILE A 39 -13.72 -0.36 -0.47
CA ILE A 39 -14.62 -1.27 0.27
C ILE A 39 -15.49 -2.11 -0.66
N ARG A 40 -15.92 -3.27 -0.15
CA ARG A 40 -16.79 -4.23 -0.87
C ARG A 40 -16.22 -4.70 -2.21
N THR A 41 -14.91 -4.56 -2.43
CA THR A 41 -14.23 -5.17 -3.55
C THR A 41 -13.90 -6.60 -3.15
N ASN A 42 -14.44 -7.59 -3.84
CA ASN A 42 -14.04 -8.99 -3.64
C ASN A 42 -12.72 -9.29 -4.39
N VAL A 43 -12.16 -10.48 -4.18
CA VAL A 43 -10.89 -10.90 -4.80
C VAL A 43 -10.93 -10.78 -6.34
N ALA A 44 -12.02 -11.18 -6.97
CA ALA A 44 -12.17 -11.09 -8.43
C ALA A 44 -12.19 -9.63 -8.93
N GLY A 45 -12.90 -8.74 -8.23
CA GLY A 45 -12.94 -7.32 -8.54
C GLY A 45 -11.58 -6.64 -8.37
N GLN A 46 -10.81 -7.05 -7.35
CA GLN A 46 -9.44 -6.58 -7.17
C GLN A 46 -8.54 -7.10 -8.30
N ALA A 47 -8.62 -8.39 -8.66
CA ALA A 47 -7.84 -8.96 -9.76
C ALA A 47 -8.11 -8.22 -11.10
N ASN A 48 -9.38 -7.91 -11.40
CA ASN A 48 -9.74 -7.13 -12.58
C ASN A 48 -9.13 -5.72 -12.54
N SER A 49 -9.15 -5.07 -11.38
CA SER A 49 -8.54 -3.74 -11.21
C SER A 49 -7.02 -3.81 -11.43
N LEU A 50 -6.34 -4.79 -10.84
CA LEU A 50 -4.89 -4.96 -10.97
C LEU A 50 -4.49 -5.21 -12.42
N GLN A 51 -5.21 -6.07 -13.13
CA GLN A 51 -4.92 -6.34 -14.55
C GLN A 51 -5.13 -5.09 -15.41
N ALA A 52 -6.24 -4.36 -15.20
CA ALA A 52 -6.50 -3.13 -15.95
C ALA A 52 -5.43 -2.06 -15.68
N ILE A 53 -4.95 -1.92 -14.43
CA ILE A 53 -3.86 -1.00 -14.09
C ILE A 53 -2.55 -1.45 -14.76
N ALA A 54 -2.24 -2.75 -14.72
CA ALA A 54 -1.04 -3.27 -15.35
C ALA A 54 -1.06 -3.00 -16.86
N ASP A 55 -2.15 -3.38 -17.54
CA ASP A 55 -2.33 -3.18 -18.98
C ASP A 55 -2.25 -1.70 -19.38
N ASN A 56 -2.82 -0.79 -18.58
CA ASN A 56 -2.84 0.64 -18.91
C ASN A 56 -1.53 1.39 -18.58
N THR A 57 -0.73 0.88 -17.65
CA THR A 57 0.50 1.56 -17.21
C THR A 57 1.77 0.93 -17.79
N GLY A 58 1.69 -0.32 -18.24
CA GLY A 58 2.86 -1.11 -18.64
C GLY A 58 3.72 -1.58 -17.45
N SER A 59 3.25 -1.40 -16.22
CA SER A 59 4.01 -1.69 -14.99
C SER A 59 3.59 -3.00 -14.34
N ARG A 60 4.43 -3.50 -13.41
CA ARG A 60 4.02 -4.53 -12.47
C ARG A 60 3.08 -3.92 -11.43
N VAL A 61 2.03 -4.65 -11.02
CA VAL A 61 1.07 -4.15 -10.01
C VAL A 61 0.87 -5.17 -8.89
N VAL A 62 1.03 -4.72 -7.64
CA VAL A 62 0.80 -5.49 -6.41
C VAL A 62 -0.43 -4.94 -5.69
N GLY A 63 -1.29 -5.83 -5.19
CA GLY A 63 -2.51 -5.45 -4.48
C GLY A 63 -2.35 -5.41 -2.96
N ILE A 64 -2.98 -4.44 -2.31
CA ILE A 64 -3.29 -4.50 -0.88
C ILE A 64 -4.81 -4.59 -0.74
N HIS A 65 -5.27 -5.76 -0.28
CA HIS A 65 -6.69 -6.02 -0.13
C HIS A 65 -7.29 -5.30 1.09
N ASN A 66 -8.26 -4.43 0.87
CA ASN A 66 -9.08 -3.85 1.94
C ASN A 66 -10.21 -4.80 2.35
N ALA A 67 -9.97 -5.64 3.36
CA ALA A 67 -10.88 -6.70 3.83
C ALA A 67 -11.95 -6.21 4.83
N THR A 68 -12.68 -5.12 4.54
CA THR A 68 -13.78 -4.65 5.42
C THR A 68 -15.07 -5.47 5.28
N GLU A 69 -14.98 -6.77 4.97
CA GLU A 69 -16.15 -7.66 4.89
C GLU A 69 -16.80 -7.80 6.27
N GLY A 70 -17.88 -7.04 6.50
CA GLY A 70 -18.65 -7.02 7.75
C GLY A 70 -19.00 -5.63 8.28
N THR A 71 -18.25 -4.59 7.90
CA THR A 71 -18.43 -3.20 8.42
C THR A 71 -18.88 -2.21 7.33
N GLY A 72 -19.13 -2.71 6.12
CA GLY A 72 -19.23 -1.89 4.90
C GLY A 72 -20.54 -1.11 4.68
N VAL A 73 -21.51 -1.15 5.59
CA VAL A 73 -22.72 -0.32 5.51
C VAL A 73 -22.48 1.04 6.18
N ASP A 74 -21.87 1.05 7.36
CA ASP A 74 -21.64 2.29 8.11
C ASP A 74 -20.56 3.18 7.50
N LEU A 75 -19.46 2.64 6.95
CA LEU A 75 -18.35 3.48 6.49
C LEU A 75 -18.73 4.39 5.31
N LEU A 76 -19.59 3.93 4.38
CA LEU A 76 -20.04 4.72 3.23
C LEU A 76 -20.86 5.95 3.65
N GLN A 77 -21.71 5.78 4.66
CA GLN A 77 -22.51 6.87 5.24
C GLN A 77 -21.69 7.75 6.21
N SER A 78 -20.58 7.23 6.75
CA SER A 78 -19.71 7.91 7.72
C SER A 78 -18.50 8.64 7.11
N PHE A 79 -18.30 8.63 5.78
CA PHE A 79 -17.09 9.22 5.15
C PHE A 79 -16.88 10.71 5.46
N GLY A 80 -17.94 11.43 5.86
CA GLY A 80 -17.84 12.81 6.38
C GLY A 80 -17.54 12.92 7.88
N ASP A 81 -17.93 11.91 8.68
CA ASP A 81 -18.00 12.02 10.15
C ASP A 81 -16.98 11.13 10.90
N LYS A 82 -16.38 10.11 10.27
CA LYS A 82 -15.49 9.16 10.97
C LYS A 82 -14.19 8.91 10.23
N LEU A 83 -13.20 9.74 10.57
CA LEU A 83 -11.77 9.44 10.46
C LEU A 83 -11.29 8.46 11.55
N ASP A 84 -12.15 8.09 12.50
CA ASP A 84 -11.87 7.12 13.57
C ASP A 84 -12.19 5.68 13.14
N ILE A 85 -11.68 5.29 11.98
CA ILE A 85 -11.69 3.89 11.57
C ILE A 85 -10.58 3.24 12.40
N GLY A 86 -10.92 2.31 13.30
CA GLY A 86 -9.97 1.66 14.23
C GLY A 86 -8.79 0.93 13.55
N ASN A 87 -8.25 -0.10 14.20
CA ASN A 87 -7.09 -0.79 13.63
C ASN A 87 -7.44 -1.44 12.28
N ASN A 88 -6.70 -1.11 11.21
CA ASN A 88 -6.94 -1.63 9.86
C ASN A 88 -5.64 -2.27 9.34
N PRO A 89 -5.59 -3.61 9.21
CA PRO A 89 -4.38 -4.31 8.74
C PRO A 89 -3.86 -3.87 7.37
N ALA A 90 -4.71 -3.28 6.53
CA ALA A 90 -4.29 -2.72 5.25
C ALA A 90 -3.47 -1.42 5.42
N VAL A 91 -3.75 -0.63 6.47
CA VAL A 91 -2.95 0.55 6.85
C VAL A 91 -1.56 0.10 7.27
N ASP A 92 -1.47 -0.85 8.22
CA ASP A 92 -0.20 -1.36 8.72
C ASP A 92 0.64 -1.97 7.61
N THR A 93 0.02 -2.84 6.79
CA THR A 93 0.68 -3.47 5.65
C THR A 93 1.25 -2.43 4.69
N LEU A 94 0.46 -1.41 4.34
CA LEU A 94 0.93 -0.37 3.42
C LEU A 94 2.03 0.48 4.06
N ALA A 95 1.88 0.88 5.32
CA ALA A 95 2.86 1.70 6.03
C ALA A 95 4.22 1.00 6.11
N ASP A 96 4.24 -0.26 6.54
CA ASP A 96 5.46 -1.05 6.64
C ASP A 96 6.14 -1.23 5.28
N THR A 97 5.35 -1.52 4.23
CA THR A 97 5.85 -1.69 2.86
C THR A 97 6.52 -0.40 2.38
N VAL A 98 5.80 0.72 2.44
CA VAL A 98 6.30 2.03 1.98
C VAL A 98 7.56 2.40 2.76
N TYR A 99 7.53 2.24 4.08
CA TYR A 99 8.66 2.56 4.93
C TYR A 99 9.91 1.73 4.62
N ASN A 100 9.75 0.43 4.37
CA ASN A 100 10.88 -0.47 4.07
C ASN A 100 11.50 -0.17 2.71
N GLU A 101 10.67 0.11 1.69
CA GLU A 101 11.12 0.51 0.36
C GLU A 101 11.88 1.85 0.40
N LEU A 102 11.31 2.86 1.05
CA LEU A 102 11.96 4.16 1.23
C LEU A 102 13.27 4.03 2.02
N ARG A 103 13.30 3.21 3.08
CA ARG A 103 14.52 2.94 3.86
C ARG A 103 15.60 2.27 3.01
N ALA A 104 15.21 1.47 2.02
CA ALA A 104 16.14 0.82 1.10
C ALA A 104 16.54 1.70 -0.09
N GLY A 105 16.11 2.97 -0.12
CA GLY A 105 16.43 3.92 -1.18
C GLY A 105 15.68 3.66 -2.49
N ARG A 106 14.56 2.95 -2.44
CA ARG A 106 13.72 2.65 -3.61
C ARG A 106 12.52 3.57 -3.68
N GLU A 107 12.12 3.88 -4.90
CA GLU A 107 10.91 4.66 -5.18
C GLU A 107 9.66 3.80 -4.98
N VAL A 108 8.56 4.46 -4.58
CA VAL A 108 7.27 3.80 -4.33
C VAL A 108 6.20 4.51 -5.12
N HIS A 109 5.47 3.76 -5.94
CA HIS A 109 4.35 4.27 -6.73
C HIS A 109 3.04 3.74 -6.15
N LEU A 110 2.16 4.65 -5.71
CA LEU A 110 0.91 4.30 -5.04
C LEU A 110 -0.29 4.69 -5.91
N MET A 111 -1.26 3.78 -6.02
CA MET A 111 -2.57 4.05 -6.57
C MET A 111 -3.64 3.55 -5.59
N ALA A 112 -4.70 4.32 -5.42
CA ALA A 112 -5.74 3.98 -4.47
C ALA A 112 -7.11 4.38 -5.01
N HIS A 113 -8.12 3.56 -4.71
CA HIS A 113 -9.49 3.82 -5.15
C HIS A 113 -10.47 3.92 -3.98
N SER A 114 -11.34 4.93 -4.01
CA SER A 114 -12.37 5.14 -2.98
C SER A 114 -11.78 5.12 -1.57
N GLN A 115 -12.23 4.22 -0.67
CA GLN A 115 -11.66 4.09 0.68
C GLN A 115 -10.17 3.75 0.72
N GLY A 116 -9.63 3.14 -0.33
CA GLY A 116 -8.20 2.91 -0.44
C GLY A 116 -7.40 4.20 -0.25
N ALA A 117 -7.96 5.37 -0.61
CA ALA A 117 -7.31 6.67 -0.41
C ALA A 117 -7.18 7.03 1.08
N ILE A 118 -8.18 6.73 1.92
CA ILE A 118 -8.09 6.95 3.37
C ILE A 118 -7.04 6.03 3.99
N ILE A 119 -7.03 4.76 3.61
CA ILE A 119 -6.02 3.78 4.04
C ILE A 119 -4.63 4.29 3.66
N THR A 120 -4.48 4.77 2.43
CA THR A 120 -3.22 5.33 1.93
C THR A 120 -2.80 6.56 2.74
N SER A 121 -3.70 7.51 3.00
CA SER A 121 -3.40 8.70 3.80
C SER A 121 -2.90 8.34 5.20
N ARG A 122 -3.61 7.44 5.90
CA ARG A 122 -3.22 6.99 7.25
C ARG A 122 -1.86 6.29 7.25
N ALA A 123 -1.62 5.40 6.28
CA ALA A 123 -0.35 4.71 6.16
C ALA A 123 0.82 5.68 5.95
N LEU A 124 0.63 6.70 5.11
CA LEU A 124 1.66 7.73 4.89
C LEU A 124 1.90 8.60 6.13
N GLU A 125 0.87 8.88 6.93
CA GLU A 125 1.04 9.55 8.23
C GLU A 125 1.89 8.70 9.19
N ASP A 126 1.67 7.39 9.23
CA ASP A 126 2.43 6.48 10.10
C ASP A 126 3.87 6.29 9.62
N VAL A 127 4.11 6.25 8.30
CA VAL A 127 5.46 6.31 7.70
C VAL A 127 6.19 7.58 8.12
N LYS A 128 5.50 8.73 8.06
CA LYS A 128 6.06 10.03 8.46
C LYS A 128 6.46 10.03 9.95
N LYS A 129 5.56 9.62 10.84
CA LYS A 129 5.83 9.52 12.29
C LYS A 129 7.02 8.59 12.58
N SER A 130 7.07 7.43 11.92
CA SER A 130 8.14 6.43 12.08
C SER A 130 9.49 6.94 11.55
N SER A 131 9.48 7.77 10.52
CA SER A 131 10.66 8.44 9.97
C SER A 131 11.15 9.55 10.90
N ASP A 132 10.23 10.36 11.43
CA ASP A 132 10.54 11.45 12.37
C ASP A 132 11.07 10.93 13.71
N ALA A 133 10.50 9.85 14.25
CA ALA A 133 10.98 9.20 15.48
C ALA A 133 12.44 8.73 15.37
N ARG A 134 12.86 8.24 14.18
CA ARG A 134 14.27 7.88 13.94
C ARG A 134 15.17 9.08 13.70
N ARG A 135 14.64 10.20 13.19
CA ARG A 135 15.39 11.44 13.01
C ARG A 135 15.85 12.04 14.35
N TRP A 136 15.19 11.68 15.46
CA TRP A 136 15.56 12.05 16.83
C TRP A 136 16.45 11.05 17.57
N ASN A 137 16.72 9.87 16.99
CA ASN A 137 17.58 8.83 17.59
C ASN A 137 18.98 8.78 16.95
N VAL A 138 19.39 9.84 16.26
CA VAL A 138 20.77 10.05 15.82
C VAL A 138 21.45 10.87 16.91
N PRO A 139 22.40 10.32 17.70
CA PRO A 139 23.15 11.14 18.64
C PRO A 139 23.81 12.29 17.88
N PRO A 140 23.82 13.53 18.42
CA PRO A 140 24.48 14.64 17.76
C PRO A 140 25.93 14.23 17.48
N LYS A 141 26.39 14.43 16.23
CA LYS A 141 27.82 14.33 15.93
C LYS A 141 28.50 15.38 16.80
N MET A 142 29.19 14.92 17.85
CA MET A 142 30.01 15.83 18.65
C MET A 142 31.01 16.51 17.72
N PRO A 143 31.23 17.83 17.86
CA PRO A 143 32.27 18.53 17.15
C PRO A 143 33.60 17.82 17.42
N LYS A 144 34.39 17.61 16.37
CA LYS A 144 35.79 17.23 16.53
C LYS A 144 36.54 18.52 16.82
N ASP A 145 37.01 18.66 18.06
CA ASP A 145 38.07 19.60 18.42
C ASP A 145 39.43 19.07 17.90
#